data_AF-A0A9D5GTV5-F1
#
_entry.id   AF-A0A9D5GTV5-F1
#
_cell.length_a   1.000
_cell.length_b   1.000
_cell.length_c   1.000
_cell.angle_alpha   90.00
_cell.angle_beta   90.00
_cell.angle_gamma   90.00
#
_symmetry.space_group_name_H-M   'P 1'
#
loop_
_entity.id
_entity.type
_entity.pdbx_description
1 polymer ?
#
loop_
_entity_poly.entity_id
_entity_poly.type
_entity_poly.pdbx_seq_one_letter_code
_entity_poly.pdbx_strand_id
1 'polypeptide(L)'
;MRIMIPRHLFLGTAIPAMALAPGLNAVAQVTIDTDTTAPVSTSTADNGNPSDIVIDAAGSVTITTGTAVTIDSDNSVTNSGDIITSDADDTIGVNLIGGNAGDFTNTANIRLDETFTPDNQLEGPIAEGSGRTGILISGTSSFKGNIDLRSGGSVAIEGNDSFAVRLLEDAGLLGDFMNEGQISISGANTVAVSLDGNVTGGVTNNGSITTRGENTAGIVINGDVTGQFSNGGRVSNSGYRFSTRPSASGIEQLNEDDFLQAASAIGIHGNITNGIYLRRVIETTENDDGTTTERVSSRSNITQFGNAPAVLIGSEGSPVTVGVVADITDPDDENFDADLQYAFINEGVVTSSGVYDDVNATAVSVSGTTLEGGLRNSGSLSASTVRSGDNGEADTASFTGTARAIAFGKGVVAEEIDNSGFITAQVREDRVIVYADPDSPLEARDLEAYAIDIDANANVQRLINSGSISALLSGRSGQAFAIRDGSGTLTGIENTGLINAFGTNSDPLDEELADFDLIAIDLSRNTTGTTITQLAAVDMDPDDDNEPADPAIAGDVILGSGDDTVSIRAGSLTGALAFGSGDDSFTLSGGSTFEGKLTNAAGGLVLAVSGGST
;
A
#
# COMPACT_ATOMS: atom_id res chain seq x y z
N MET A 1 48.17 -16.99 -2.01
CA MET A 1 47.61 -17.04 -0.64
C MET A 1 46.15 -17.37 -0.82
N ARG A 2 45.73 -18.60 -0.44
CA ARG A 2 44.38 -19.11 -0.65
C ARG A 2 43.42 -18.34 0.27
N ILE A 3 42.44 -17.66 -0.32
CA ILE A 3 41.31 -17.06 0.40
C ILE A 3 40.22 -18.13 0.45
N MET A 4 39.85 -18.50 1.68
CA MET A 4 38.77 -19.42 2.00
C MET A 4 37.47 -18.62 1.94
N ILE A 5 36.55 -19.02 1.05
CA ILE A 5 35.17 -18.53 1.01
C ILE A 5 34.38 -19.35 2.05
N PRO A 6 33.64 -18.73 2.98
CA PRO A 6 32.74 -19.46 3.87
C PRO A 6 31.58 -20.03 3.04
N ARG A 7 31.36 -21.34 3.19
CA ARG A 7 30.33 -22.11 2.51
C ARG A 7 29.00 -21.93 3.26
N HIS A 8 27.97 -21.46 2.59
CA HIS A 8 26.60 -21.61 3.05
C HIS A 8 26.23 -23.09 2.97
N LEU A 9 26.25 -23.78 4.11
CA LEU A 9 25.61 -25.06 4.28
C LEU A 9 24.20 -24.78 4.77
N PHE A 10 23.23 -24.79 3.85
CA PHE A 10 21.84 -24.98 4.22
C PHE A 10 21.76 -26.20 5.14
N LEU A 11 21.22 -26.02 6.35
CA LEU A 11 20.78 -27.13 7.18
C LEU A 11 19.61 -27.82 6.48
N GLY A 12 19.95 -28.64 5.48
CA GLY A 12 19.10 -29.72 5.03
C GLY A 12 18.92 -30.69 6.19
N THR A 13 17.71 -30.76 6.71
CA THR A 13 17.30 -31.77 7.67
C THR A 13 17.49 -33.14 7.03
N ALA A 14 18.54 -33.84 7.45
CA ALA A 14 18.81 -35.21 7.05
C ALA A 14 17.69 -36.13 7.58
N ILE A 15 16.92 -36.71 6.66
CA ILE A 15 16.00 -37.82 6.92
C ILE A 15 16.84 -39.06 7.27
N PRO A 16 16.75 -39.65 8.47
CA PRO A 16 17.29 -40.98 8.70
C PRO A 16 16.27 -42.01 8.20
N ALA A 17 16.58 -42.65 7.07
CA ALA A 17 15.92 -43.87 6.66
C ALA A 17 16.35 -45.03 7.57
N MET A 18 15.50 -45.49 8.49
CA MET A 18 15.58 -46.85 9.04
C MET A 18 14.24 -47.38 9.59
N ALA A 19 13.74 -48.42 8.91
CA ALA A 19 12.99 -49.58 9.42
C ALA A 19 11.50 -49.47 9.83
N LEU A 20 10.63 -49.80 8.86
CA LEU A 20 9.43 -50.68 8.90
C LEU A 20 8.65 -50.91 10.23
N ALA A 21 7.40 -50.40 10.18
CA ALA A 21 6.11 -50.97 10.60
C ALA A 21 5.56 -50.65 12.02
N PRO A 22 4.22 -50.61 12.23
CA PRO A 22 3.08 -50.44 11.31
C PRO A 22 2.16 -49.25 11.68
N GLY A 23 1.28 -48.85 10.75
CA GLY A 23 0.07 -48.08 11.05
C GLY A 23 0.26 -46.58 11.19
N LEU A 24 0.54 -45.88 10.07
CA LEU A 24 -0.13 -44.60 9.89
C LEU A 24 -1.61 -44.94 9.89
N ASN A 25 -2.33 -44.52 10.93
CA ASN A 25 -3.78 -44.42 10.79
C ASN A 25 -3.97 -43.46 9.62
N ALA A 26 -4.36 -44.00 8.47
CA ALA A 26 -5.05 -43.18 7.48
C ALA A 26 -6.19 -42.54 8.25
N VAL A 27 -6.11 -41.24 8.51
CA VAL A 27 -7.28 -40.50 8.96
C VAL A 27 -8.31 -40.78 7.88
N ALA A 28 -9.46 -41.34 8.26
CA ALA A 28 -10.51 -41.55 7.30
C ALA A 28 -10.86 -40.16 6.76
N GLN A 29 -10.63 -39.94 5.48
CA GLN A 29 -11.05 -38.75 4.75
C GLN A 29 -12.23 -39.13 3.87
N VAL A 30 -13.20 -38.25 3.77
CA VAL A 30 -14.37 -38.41 2.91
C VAL A 30 -14.13 -37.61 1.65
N THR A 31 -14.13 -38.29 0.51
CA THR A 31 -14.02 -37.67 -0.80
C THR A 31 -15.40 -37.39 -1.38
N ILE A 32 -15.63 -36.14 -1.78
CA ILE A 32 -16.76 -35.73 -2.61
C ILE A 32 -16.23 -35.69 -4.05
N ASP A 33 -16.61 -36.69 -4.85
CA ASP A 33 -16.14 -36.91 -6.22
C ASP A 33 -17.22 -36.67 -7.30
N THR A 34 -18.40 -36.24 -6.86
CA THR A 34 -19.58 -35.97 -7.68
C THR A 34 -20.39 -34.81 -7.10
N ASP A 35 -21.26 -34.22 -7.91
CA ASP A 35 -22.09 -33.09 -7.50
C ASP A 35 -23.03 -33.45 -6.34
N THR A 36 -23.03 -32.62 -5.30
CA THR A 36 -24.00 -32.66 -4.21
C THR A 36 -24.70 -31.32 -4.07
N THR A 37 -25.98 -31.37 -3.70
CA THR A 37 -26.80 -30.19 -3.36
C THR A 37 -27.12 -30.08 -1.87
N ALA A 38 -26.62 -31.02 -1.07
CA ALA A 38 -26.72 -30.99 0.37
C ALA A 38 -25.47 -30.32 0.97
N PRO A 39 -25.63 -29.44 1.99
CA PRO A 39 -24.52 -28.98 2.80
C PRO A 39 -23.69 -30.13 3.38
N VAL A 40 -22.40 -29.91 3.53
CA VAL A 40 -21.46 -30.87 4.11
C VAL A 40 -20.79 -30.28 5.34
N SER A 41 -20.53 -31.11 6.35
CA SER A 41 -19.91 -30.67 7.60
C SER A 41 -18.95 -31.72 8.13
N THR A 42 -17.80 -31.27 8.63
CA THR A 42 -16.75 -32.18 9.10
C THR A 42 -17.22 -33.10 10.23
N SER A 43 -18.13 -32.66 11.11
CA SER A 43 -18.64 -33.44 12.24
C SER A 43 -19.49 -34.65 11.84
N THR A 44 -19.97 -34.69 10.60
CA THR A 44 -20.87 -35.74 10.09
C THR A 44 -20.40 -36.36 8.78
N ALA A 45 -19.21 -35.99 8.29
CA ALA A 45 -18.71 -36.35 6.98
C ALA A 45 -18.65 -37.87 6.75
N ASP A 46 -18.20 -38.67 7.73
CA ASP A 46 -18.14 -40.13 7.60
C ASP A 46 -19.39 -40.78 8.19
N ASN A 47 -20.48 -40.77 7.41
CA ASN A 47 -21.74 -41.43 7.75
C ASN A 47 -22.28 -41.01 9.13
N GLY A 48 -22.16 -39.72 9.47
CA GLY A 48 -22.56 -39.17 10.76
C GLY A 48 -21.46 -39.13 11.82
N ASN A 49 -20.22 -39.53 11.48
CA ASN A 49 -19.04 -39.36 12.34
C ASN A 49 -18.12 -38.25 11.82
N PRO A 50 -17.31 -37.62 12.69
CA PRO A 50 -16.33 -36.62 12.29
C PRO A 50 -15.23 -37.18 11.37
N SER A 51 -14.87 -36.44 10.31
CA SER A 51 -13.83 -36.82 9.35
C SER A 51 -13.37 -35.62 8.52
N ASP A 52 -12.14 -35.68 8.00
CA ASP A 52 -11.63 -34.74 7.00
C ASP A 52 -12.45 -34.81 5.71
N ILE A 53 -12.64 -33.66 5.04
CA ILE A 53 -13.35 -33.59 3.75
C ILE A 53 -12.37 -33.23 2.64
N VAL A 54 -12.42 -33.98 1.53
CA VAL A 54 -11.76 -33.62 0.28
C VAL A 54 -12.83 -33.48 -0.81
N ILE A 55 -13.03 -32.27 -1.33
CA ILE A 55 -13.82 -32.06 -2.54
C ILE A 55 -12.83 -32.20 -3.70
N ASP A 56 -12.94 -33.26 -4.49
CA ASP A 56 -12.02 -33.46 -5.61
C ASP A 56 -12.40 -32.62 -6.83
N ALA A 57 -11.58 -32.65 -7.88
CA ALA A 57 -11.81 -31.84 -9.09
C ALA A 57 -13.07 -32.21 -9.91
N ALA A 58 -13.68 -33.37 -9.67
CA ALA A 58 -14.95 -33.78 -10.26
C ALA A 58 -16.16 -33.52 -9.33
N GLY A 59 -15.91 -33.29 -8.04
CA GLY A 59 -16.92 -32.97 -7.04
C GLY A 59 -17.36 -31.51 -7.05
N SER A 60 -18.60 -31.29 -6.64
CA SER A 60 -19.11 -29.94 -6.35
C SER A 60 -20.09 -29.94 -5.19
N VAL A 61 -20.17 -28.83 -4.47
CA VAL A 61 -21.20 -28.55 -3.44
C VAL A 61 -21.98 -27.32 -3.87
N THR A 62 -23.18 -27.53 -4.40
CA THR A 62 -24.05 -26.44 -4.91
C THR A 62 -25.30 -26.29 -4.04
N ILE A 63 -25.41 -25.20 -3.28
CA ILE A 63 -26.57 -24.94 -2.42
C ILE A 63 -27.40 -23.76 -2.92
N THR A 64 -28.66 -23.67 -2.47
CA THR A 64 -29.55 -22.54 -2.77
C THR A 64 -29.74 -21.59 -1.59
N THR A 65 -29.43 -22.02 -0.37
CA THR A 65 -29.50 -21.22 0.86
C THR A 65 -28.57 -21.77 1.93
N GLY A 66 -28.12 -20.92 2.87
CA GLY A 66 -27.34 -21.33 4.02
C GLY A 66 -25.84 -21.50 3.72
N THR A 67 -25.20 -22.47 4.38
CA THR A 67 -23.76 -22.72 4.30
C THR A 67 -23.47 -23.99 3.51
N ALA A 68 -22.54 -23.96 2.54
CA ALA A 68 -22.24 -25.13 1.71
C ALA A 68 -21.31 -26.12 2.42
N VAL A 69 -20.21 -25.64 3.00
CA VAL A 69 -19.23 -26.45 3.74
C VAL A 69 -19.02 -25.88 5.14
N THR A 70 -19.06 -26.73 6.17
CA THR A 70 -18.81 -26.30 7.57
C THR A 70 -17.69 -27.11 8.21
N ILE A 71 -16.69 -26.43 8.77
CA ILE A 71 -15.64 -27.01 9.62
C ILE A 71 -16.04 -26.78 11.09
N ASP A 72 -16.67 -27.78 11.67
CA ASP A 72 -17.31 -27.78 12.99
C ASP A 72 -16.80 -28.88 13.92
N SER A 73 -15.65 -29.48 13.59
CA SER A 73 -14.94 -30.48 14.39
C SER A 73 -13.44 -30.39 14.13
N ASP A 74 -12.64 -31.15 14.88
CA ASP A 74 -11.17 -31.17 14.75
C ASP A 74 -10.69 -31.92 13.48
N ASN A 75 -11.09 -31.45 12.29
CA ASN A 75 -10.79 -32.04 10.99
C ASN A 75 -10.55 -30.94 9.94
N SER A 76 -9.81 -31.29 8.89
CA SER A 76 -9.44 -30.40 7.80
C SER A 76 -10.36 -30.52 6.60
N VAL A 77 -10.36 -29.48 5.75
CA VAL A 77 -11.05 -29.47 4.46
C VAL A 77 -10.09 -29.06 3.35
N THR A 78 -10.03 -29.86 2.29
CA THR A 78 -9.34 -29.52 1.04
C THR A 78 -10.37 -29.40 -0.09
N ASN A 79 -10.50 -28.20 -0.68
CA ASN A 79 -11.31 -27.98 -1.87
C ASN A 79 -10.45 -27.98 -3.14
N SER A 80 -10.69 -28.93 -4.03
CA SER A 80 -10.16 -28.99 -5.38
C SER A 80 -11.24 -29.01 -6.46
N GLY A 81 -12.52 -28.90 -6.08
CA GLY A 81 -13.68 -28.81 -6.97
C GLY A 81 -14.42 -27.47 -6.85
N ASP A 82 -15.74 -27.50 -7.02
CA ASP A 82 -16.57 -26.29 -7.02
C ASP A 82 -17.45 -26.17 -5.76
N ILE A 83 -17.44 -25.01 -5.10
CA ILE A 83 -18.41 -24.64 -4.06
C ILE A 83 -19.23 -23.47 -4.60
N ILE A 84 -20.53 -23.67 -4.80
CA ILE A 84 -21.37 -22.75 -5.59
C ILE A 84 -22.66 -22.37 -4.86
N THR A 85 -22.99 -21.09 -4.91
CA THR A 85 -24.37 -20.59 -4.80
C THR A 85 -24.65 -19.65 -5.96
N SER A 86 -25.88 -19.65 -6.46
CA SER A 86 -26.28 -18.76 -7.55
C SER A 86 -27.64 -18.15 -7.26
N ASP A 87 -27.73 -16.84 -7.45
CA ASP A 87 -28.97 -16.06 -7.30
C ASP A 87 -29.60 -16.18 -5.91
N ALA A 88 -28.75 -16.18 -4.87
CA ALA A 88 -29.16 -16.40 -3.49
C ALA A 88 -28.42 -15.47 -2.51
N ASP A 89 -29.20 -14.81 -1.66
CA ASP A 89 -28.71 -13.93 -0.60
C ASP A 89 -28.41 -14.70 0.68
N ASP A 90 -27.65 -14.07 1.58
CA ASP A 90 -27.32 -14.61 2.91
C ASP A 90 -26.66 -16.01 2.87
N THR A 91 -25.85 -16.26 1.84
CA THR A 91 -25.18 -17.54 1.62
C THR A 91 -23.73 -17.52 2.12
N ILE A 92 -23.27 -18.69 2.58
CA ILE A 92 -21.89 -18.89 3.00
C ILE A 92 -21.29 -20.05 2.20
N GLY A 93 -20.14 -19.84 1.56
CA GLY A 93 -19.42 -20.93 0.88
C GLY A 93 -18.84 -21.90 1.90
N VAL A 94 -17.89 -21.42 2.72
CA VAL A 94 -17.23 -22.22 3.75
C VAL A 94 -17.33 -21.49 5.09
N ASN A 95 -17.75 -22.19 6.14
CA ASN A 95 -17.76 -21.66 7.51
C ASN A 95 -16.78 -22.47 8.40
N LEU A 96 -15.76 -21.81 8.92
CA LEU A 96 -14.80 -22.35 9.88
C LEU A 96 -15.23 -21.92 11.28
N ILE A 97 -15.66 -22.87 12.11
CA ILE A 97 -16.18 -22.59 13.45
C ILE A 97 -15.04 -22.65 14.46
N GLY A 98 -14.80 -21.53 15.13
CA GLY A 98 -13.83 -21.36 16.18
C GLY A 98 -14.03 -22.28 17.38
N GLY A 99 -12.92 -22.62 18.05
CA GLY A 99 -12.86 -23.68 19.06
C GLY A 99 -12.45 -25.04 18.51
N ASN A 100 -12.53 -25.25 17.20
CA ASN A 100 -12.06 -26.45 16.50
C ASN A 100 -10.67 -26.25 15.89
N ALA A 101 -10.01 -27.37 15.56
CA ALA A 101 -8.74 -27.40 14.87
C ALA A 101 -8.81 -28.05 13.48
N GLY A 102 -8.03 -27.56 12.52
CA GLY A 102 -7.96 -28.11 11.17
C GLY A 102 -7.47 -27.07 10.18
N ASP A 103 -6.99 -27.52 9.03
CA ASP A 103 -6.59 -26.62 7.96
C ASP A 103 -7.72 -26.52 6.92
N PHE A 104 -7.84 -25.34 6.32
CA PHE A 104 -8.64 -25.14 5.12
C PHE A 104 -7.72 -24.81 3.95
N THR A 105 -7.75 -25.64 2.92
CA THR A 105 -7.01 -25.40 1.68
C THR A 105 -7.96 -25.32 0.50
N ASN A 106 -7.89 -24.22 -0.25
CA ASN A 106 -8.62 -24.05 -1.51
C ASN A 106 -7.65 -24.03 -2.70
N THR A 107 -7.87 -24.94 -3.66
CA THR A 107 -7.13 -25.01 -4.93
C THR A 107 -8.04 -24.88 -6.15
N ALA A 108 -9.32 -24.59 -5.96
CA ALA A 108 -10.34 -24.47 -7.01
C ALA A 108 -11.39 -23.40 -6.65
N ASN A 109 -12.64 -23.52 -7.11
CA ASN A 109 -13.58 -22.39 -7.11
C ASN A 109 -14.49 -22.36 -5.88
N ILE A 110 -14.63 -21.17 -5.31
CA ILE A 110 -15.74 -20.78 -4.42
C ILE A 110 -16.45 -19.62 -5.12
N ARG A 111 -17.69 -19.84 -5.60
CA ARG A 111 -18.45 -18.85 -6.37
C ARG A 111 -19.83 -18.62 -5.76
N LEU A 112 -20.09 -17.40 -5.31
CA LEU A 112 -21.39 -16.97 -4.82
C LEU A 112 -21.82 -15.79 -5.69
N ASP A 113 -22.61 -16.07 -6.72
CA ASP A 113 -22.96 -15.10 -7.76
C ASP A 113 -24.47 -14.82 -7.85
N GLU A 114 -24.83 -13.89 -8.74
CA GLU A 114 -26.21 -13.60 -9.10
C GLU A 114 -26.42 -13.65 -10.61
N THR A 115 -27.69 -13.68 -11.01
CA THR A 115 -28.06 -13.68 -12.43
C THR A 115 -28.38 -12.28 -12.96
N PHE A 116 -28.20 -11.26 -12.12
CA PHE A 116 -28.51 -9.88 -12.47
C PHE A 116 -27.64 -9.38 -13.63
N THR A 117 -28.27 -8.73 -14.59
CA THR A 117 -27.61 -8.02 -15.68
C THR A 117 -28.28 -6.65 -15.86
N PRO A 118 -27.53 -5.53 -15.83
CA PRO A 118 -28.11 -4.20 -16.05
C PRO A 118 -28.88 -4.09 -17.37
N ASP A 119 -30.04 -3.42 -17.35
CA ASP A 119 -31.00 -3.36 -18.48
C ASP A 119 -30.48 -2.60 -19.71
N ASN A 120 -29.45 -1.77 -19.50
CA ASN A 120 -28.66 -1.11 -20.49
C ASN A 120 -27.21 -1.14 -19.98
N GLN A 121 -26.25 -1.48 -20.84
CA GLN A 121 -24.89 -1.87 -20.42
C GLN A 121 -24.02 -0.71 -19.89
N LEU A 122 -24.61 0.41 -19.47
CA LEU A 122 -23.91 1.60 -19.01
C LEU A 122 -24.52 2.26 -17.77
N GLU A 123 -25.73 1.88 -17.34
CA GLU A 123 -26.43 2.51 -16.21
C GLU A 123 -26.97 1.45 -15.25
N GLY A 124 -27.02 1.78 -13.95
CA GLY A 124 -27.55 0.91 -12.91
C GLY A 124 -26.50 0.31 -11.96
N PRO A 125 -26.97 -0.34 -10.88
CA PRO A 125 -26.12 -0.85 -9.82
C PRO A 125 -25.17 -1.94 -10.32
N ILE A 126 -24.07 -2.12 -9.59
CA ILE A 126 -23.08 -3.18 -9.90
C ILE A 126 -23.62 -4.56 -9.52
N ALA A 127 -24.40 -4.65 -8.44
CA ALA A 127 -25.04 -5.88 -7.97
C ALA A 127 -26.38 -5.57 -7.28
N GLU A 128 -27.31 -6.52 -7.27
CA GLU A 128 -28.62 -6.40 -6.60
C GLU A 128 -28.73 -7.21 -5.31
N GLY A 129 -28.25 -8.46 -5.31
CA GLY A 129 -28.28 -9.36 -4.16
C GLY A 129 -27.36 -8.91 -3.03
N SER A 130 -27.38 -9.62 -1.90
CA SER A 130 -26.63 -9.20 -0.71
C SER A 130 -26.27 -10.32 0.28
N GLY A 131 -25.40 -10.00 1.25
CA GLY A 131 -25.15 -10.83 2.43
C GLY A 131 -24.32 -12.10 2.17
N ARG A 132 -23.55 -12.15 1.08
CA ARG A 132 -22.78 -13.34 0.67
C ARG A 132 -21.42 -13.34 1.36
N THR A 133 -21.01 -14.49 1.90
CA THR A 133 -19.65 -14.68 2.45
C THR A 133 -18.97 -15.91 1.86
N GLY A 134 -17.89 -15.73 1.11
CA GLY A 134 -17.15 -16.85 0.51
C GLY A 134 -16.59 -17.80 1.57
N ILE A 135 -15.77 -17.26 2.46
CA ILE A 135 -15.15 -17.97 3.58
C ILE A 135 -15.40 -17.17 4.86
N LEU A 136 -16.12 -17.76 5.81
CA LEU A 136 -16.42 -17.18 7.11
C LEU A 136 -15.61 -17.91 8.18
N ILE A 137 -14.93 -17.17 9.06
CA ILE A 137 -14.38 -17.67 10.31
C ILE A 137 -15.21 -17.07 11.44
N SER A 138 -15.91 -17.95 12.17
CA SER A 138 -16.92 -17.57 13.16
C SER A 138 -16.69 -18.24 14.51
N GLY A 139 -17.55 -17.97 15.50
CA GLY A 139 -17.46 -18.54 16.85
C GLY A 139 -16.85 -17.59 17.87
N THR A 140 -16.91 -17.96 19.15
CA THR A 140 -16.44 -17.14 20.30
C THR A 140 -15.06 -17.56 20.82
N SER A 141 -14.39 -18.45 20.09
CA SER A 141 -13.06 -18.97 20.38
C SER A 141 -12.26 -18.96 19.08
N SER A 142 -10.93 -18.98 19.16
CA SER A 142 -10.12 -19.00 17.95
C SER A 142 -10.25 -20.34 17.21
N PHE A 143 -10.39 -20.29 15.89
CA PHE A 143 -10.14 -21.42 15.01
C PHE A 143 -8.64 -21.72 14.97
N LYS A 144 -8.23 -22.99 14.99
CA LYS A 144 -6.81 -23.37 15.07
C LYS A 144 -6.37 -24.10 13.80
N GLY A 145 -5.48 -23.49 13.04
CA GLY A 145 -5.00 -24.02 11.77
C GLY A 145 -4.95 -22.94 10.71
N ASN A 146 -4.45 -23.31 9.54
CA ASN A 146 -4.17 -22.37 8.46
C ASN A 146 -5.34 -22.28 7.46
N ILE A 147 -5.42 -21.12 6.81
CA ILE A 147 -6.36 -20.86 5.72
C ILE A 147 -5.54 -20.52 4.48
N ASP A 148 -5.45 -21.47 3.56
CA ASP A 148 -4.57 -21.41 2.38
C ASP A 148 -5.39 -21.39 1.08
N LEU A 149 -5.46 -20.23 0.43
CA LEU A 149 -5.96 -20.10 -0.94
C LEU A 149 -4.78 -20.22 -1.89
N ARG A 150 -4.53 -21.41 -2.42
CA ARG A 150 -3.34 -21.70 -3.24
C ARG A 150 -3.49 -21.11 -4.64
N SER A 151 -2.43 -21.11 -5.45
CA SER A 151 -2.40 -20.45 -6.78
C SER A 151 -3.49 -20.87 -7.79
N GLY A 152 -4.15 -22.03 -7.60
CA GLY A 152 -5.30 -22.47 -8.40
C GLY A 152 -6.67 -22.11 -7.81
N GLY A 153 -6.71 -21.66 -6.55
CA GLY A 153 -7.92 -21.30 -5.84
C GLY A 153 -8.49 -19.97 -6.29
N SER A 154 -9.82 -19.90 -6.38
CA SER A 154 -10.58 -18.67 -6.61
C SER A 154 -11.70 -18.50 -5.58
N VAL A 155 -11.95 -17.26 -5.18
CA VAL A 155 -13.13 -16.85 -4.42
C VAL A 155 -13.77 -15.67 -5.15
N ALA A 156 -14.92 -15.92 -5.77
CA ALA A 156 -15.64 -14.95 -6.60
C ALA A 156 -17.02 -14.67 -6.00
N ILE A 157 -17.26 -13.42 -5.63
CA ILE A 157 -18.49 -12.96 -5.00
C ILE A 157 -19.09 -11.81 -5.82
N GLU A 158 -20.35 -11.91 -6.16
CA GLU A 158 -21.15 -10.78 -6.65
C GLU A 158 -22.23 -10.51 -5.60
N GLY A 159 -22.50 -9.26 -5.24
CA GLY A 159 -23.51 -8.90 -4.24
C GLY A 159 -23.08 -7.77 -3.31
N ASN A 160 -24.05 -7.02 -2.79
CA ASN A 160 -23.86 -5.95 -1.82
C ASN A 160 -23.63 -6.51 -0.39
N ASP A 161 -23.06 -5.71 0.50
CA ASP A 161 -22.87 -6.06 1.93
C ASP A 161 -22.22 -7.45 2.12
N SER A 162 -21.25 -7.77 1.27
CA SER A 162 -20.71 -9.11 1.06
C SER A 162 -19.20 -9.16 1.31
N PHE A 163 -18.69 -10.37 1.58
CA PHE A 163 -17.30 -10.60 1.95
C PHE A 163 -16.75 -11.82 1.20
N ALA A 164 -15.53 -11.74 0.66
CA ALA A 164 -14.92 -12.95 0.10
C ALA A 164 -14.29 -13.82 1.20
N VAL A 165 -13.56 -13.18 2.13
CA VAL A 165 -13.09 -13.80 3.38
C VAL A 165 -13.46 -12.87 4.54
N ARG A 166 -14.07 -13.43 5.59
CA ARG A 166 -14.42 -12.68 6.80
C ARG A 166 -14.08 -13.46 8.06
N LEU A 167 -13.23 -12.90 8.91
CA LEU A 167 -13.05 -13.32 10.30
C LEU A 167 -13.84 -12.37 11.20
N LEU A 168 -14.80 -12.89 11.96
CA LEU A 168 -15.63 -12.07 12.86
C LEU A 168 -14.87 -11.58 14.09
N GLU A 169 -15.31 -10.45 14.65
CA GLU A 169 -14.69 -9.78 15.81
C GLU A 169 -14.59 -10.68 17.06
N ASP A 170 -15.66 -11.43 17.37
CA ASP A 170 -15.69 -12.35 18.51
C ASP A 170 -14.88 -13.65 18.27
N ALA A 171 -14.41 -13.87 17.04
CA ALA A 171 -13.61 -15.03 16.65
C ALA A 171 -12.10 -14.70 16.69
N GLY A 172 -11.27 -15.69 16.35
CA GLY A 172 -9.86 -15.46 16.11
C GLY A 172 -9.26 -16.57 15.24
N LEU A 173 -8.06 -16.32 14.71
CA LEU A 173 -7.30 -17.28 13.93
C LEU A 173 -5.97 -17.59 14.65
N LEU A 174 -5.88 -18.82 15.18
CA LEU A 174 -4.62 -19.41 15.65
C LEU A 174 -3.94 -20.15 14.50
N GLY A 175 -3.34 -19.39 13.59
CA GLY A 175 -2.71 -19.87 12.37
C GLY A 175 -2.48 -18.74 11.39
N ASP A 176 -2.03 -19.09 10.19
CA ASP A 176 -1.76 -18.16 9.11
C ASP A 176 -2.97 -18.03 8.16
N PHE A 177 -3.13 -16.84 7.58
CA PHE A 177 -3.95 -16.63 6.40
C PHE A 177 -3.04 -16.39 5.19
N MET A 178 -3.18 -17.21 4.15
CA MET A 178 -2.41 -17.08 2.92
C MET A 178 -3.33 -17.05 1.70
N ASN A 179 -3.19 -16.01 0.88
CA ASN A 179 -3.76 -15.95 -0.46
C ASN A 179 -2.67 -15.94 -1.52
N GLU A 180 -2.60 -16.97 -2.34
CA GLU A 180 -1.85 -17.05 -3.60
C GLU A 180 -2.76 -17.13 -4.83
N GLY A 181 -4.07 -17.31 -4.61
CA GLY A 181 -5.09 -17.45 -5.64
C GLY A 181 -5.72 -16.12 -6.06
N GLN A 182 -6.93 -16.19 -6.59
CA GLN A 182 -7.71 -15.02 -6.99
C GLN A 182 -8.88 -14.78 -6.04
N ILE A 183 -9.02 -13.54 -5.58
CA ILE A 183 -10.22 -13.06 -4.89
C ILE A 183 -10.82 -11.92 -5.73
N SER A 184 -12.11 -12.04 -6.07
CA SER A 184 -12.86 -10.98 -6.74
C SER A 184 -14.19 -10.74 -6.06
N ILE A 185 -14.50 -9.49 -5.75
CA ILE A 185 -15.80 -9.10 -5.21
C ILE A 185 -16.35 -7.86 -5.91
N SER A 186 -17.63 -7.90 -6.27
CA SER A 186 -18.33 -6.77 -6.90
C SER A 186 -19.70 -6.52 -6.27
N GLY A 187 -19.96 -5.26 -5.94
CA GLY A 187 -21.16 -4.81 -5.22
C GLY A 187 -20.81 -3.67 -4.27
N ALA A 188 -21.82 -3.02 -3.68
CA ALA A 188 -21.63 -1.95 -2.71
C ALA A 188 -21.35 -2.49 -1.30
N ASN A 189 -20.57 -1.75 -0.50
CA ASN A 189 -20.23 -2.08 0.89
C ASN A 189 -19.59 -3.47 1.05
N THR A 190 -18.72 -3.86 0.12
CA THR A 190 -18.09 -5.18 0.12
C THR A 190 -16.62 -5.13 0.53
N VAL A 191 -16.13 -6.20 1.15
CA VAL A 191 -14.71 -6.32 1.52
C VAL A 191 -14.17 -7.66 1.04
N ALA A 192 -13.07 -7.66 0.28
CA ALA A 192 -12.49 -8.91 -0.18
C ALA A 192 -11.92 -9.75 0.99
N VAL A 193 -11.13 -9.14 1.87
CA VAL A 193 -10.62 -9.81 3.08
C VAL A 193 -10.86 -8.91 4.28
N SER A 194 -11.78 -9.28 5.18
CA SER A 194 -12.03 -8.59 6.45
C SER A 194 -11.57 -9.45 7.61
N LEU A 195 -10.60 -8.95 8.39
CA LEU A 195 -10.07 -9.61 9.57
C LEU A 195 -10.48 -8.80 10.81
N ASP A 196 -11.69 -9.05 11.30
CA ASP A 196 -12.26 -8.30 12.43
C ASP A 196 -11.77 -8.84 13.77
N GLY A 197 -11.51 -10.15 13.86
CA GLY A 197 -10.89 -10.81 15.02
C GLY A 197 -9.37 -10.90 14.92
N ASN A 198 -8.73 -11.32 16.01
CA ASN A 198 -7.27 -11.39 16.10
C ASN A 198 -6.67 -12.57 15.31
N VAL A 199 -5.52 -12.34 14.68
CA VAL A 199 -4.72 -13.36 13.99
C VAL A 199 -3.37 -13.50 14.68
N THR A 200 -3.04 -14.70 15.13
CA THR A 200 -1.75 -14.95 15.81
C THR A 200 -0.61 -15.27 14.84
N GLY A 201 -0.93 -15.79 13.65
CA GLY A 201 0.02 -16.01 12.58
C GLY A 201 0.21 -14.78 11.69
N GLY A 202 0.79 -15.00 10.52
CA GLY A 202 0.95 -14.00 9.47
C GLY A 202 -0.28 -13.90 8.55
N VAL A 203 -0.41 -12.75 7.93
CA VAL A 203 -1.43 -12.48 6.89
C VAL A 203 -0.69 -12.17 5.60
N THR A 204 -0.75 -13.09 4.63
CA THR A 204 0.02 -13.01 3.38
C THR A 204 -0.88 -12.95 2.16
N ASN A 205 -0.69 -11.94 1.30
CA ASN A 205 -1.27 -11.89 -0.04
C ASN A 205 -0.18 -11.90 -1.12
N ASN A 206 -0.07 -13.03 -1.82
CA ASN A 206 0.75 -13.24 -3.01
C ASN A 206 -0.09 -13.35 -4.30
N GLY A 207 -1.40 -13.56 -4.13
CA GLY A 207 -2.36 -13.68 -5.21
C GLY A 207 -2.86 -12.34 -5.75
N SER A 208 -4.04 -12.36 -6.36
CA SER A 208 -4.70 -11.15 -6.89
C SER A 208 -6.01 -10.91 -6.16
N ILE A 209 -6.21 -9.69 -5.67
CA ILE A 209 -7.46 -9.20 -5.11
C ILE A 209 -8.00 -8.10 -6.03
N THR A 210 -9.26 -8.21 -6.45
CA THR A 210 -9.95 -7.18 -7.25
C THR A 210 -11.31 -6.88 -6.64
N THR A 211 -11.56 -5.61 -6.35
CA THR A 211 -12.80 -5.13 -5.74
C THR A 211 -13.41 -4.04 -6.60
N ARG A 212 -14.74 -4.07 -6.74
CA ARG A 212 -15.48 -3.09 -7.54
C ARG A 212 -16.81 -2.70 -6.92
N GLY A 213 -16.96 -1.43 -6.59
CA GLY A 213 -18.21 -0.83 -6.16
C GLY A 213 -18.06 0.24 -5.09
N GLU A 214 -19.17 0.89 -4.76
CA GLU A 214 -19.21 1.89 -3.70
C GLU A 214 -18.77 1.30 -2.36
N ASN A 215 -17.96 2.04 -1.60
CA ASN A 215 -17.45 1.65 -0.28
C ASN A 215 -16.74 0.29 -0.25
N THR A 216 -16.25 -0.18 -1.40
CA THR A 216 -15.52 -1.45 -1.44
C THR A 216 -14.09 -1.32 -0.93
N ALA A 217 -13.59 -2.36 -0.27
CA ALA A 217 -12.24 -2.44 0.25
C ALA A 217 -11.56 -3.76 -0.12
N GLY A 218 -10.24 -3.73 -0.31
CA GLY A 218 -9.45 -4.92 -0.60
C GLY A 218 -9.21 -5.76 0.65
N ILE A 219 -8.23 -5.34 1.47
CA ILE A 219 -7.89 -6.00 2.73
C ILE A 219 -8.17 -5.03 3.87
N VAL A 220 -8.93 -5.44 4.87
CA VAL A 220 -9.22 -4.67 6.09
C VAL A 220 -8.84 -5.51 7.29
N ILE A 221 -7.96 -4.98 8.14
CA ILE A 221 -7.48 -5.62 9.36
C ILE A 221 -7.91 -4.77 10.56
N ASN A 222 -8.97 -5.17 11.25
CA ASN A 222 -9.43 -4.50 12.47
C ASN A 222 -8.88 -5.15 13.74
N GLY A 223 -8.71 -6.48 13.72
CA GLY A 223 -8.09 -7.22 14.82
C GLY A 223 -6.57 -7.12 14.82
N ASP A 224 -5.94 -7.50 15.94
CA ASP A 224 -4.48 -7.53 16.06
C ASP A 224 -3.87 -8.71 15.28
N VAL A 225 -2.73 -8.48 14.64
CA VAL A 225 -1.90 -9.50 13.98
C VAL A 225 -0.58 -9.64 14.73
N THR A 226 -0.32 -10.82 15.29
CA THR A 226 0.96 -11.12 15.95
C THR A 226 2.06 -11.47 14.96
N GLY A 227 1.72 -12.03 13.80
CA GLY A 227 2.68 -12.20 12.71
C GLY A 227 2.90 -10.90 11.92
N GLN A 228 3.45 -11.08 10.72
CA GLN A 228 3.64 -10.01 9.74
C GLN A 228 2.39 -9.88 8.85
N PHE A 229 2.06 -8.65 8.45
CA PHE A 229 1.24 -8.44 7.26
C PHE A 229 2.13 -8.28 6.03
N SER A 230 1.98 -9.16 5.05
CA SER A 230 2.83 -9.21 3.86
C SER A 230 2.01 -9.22 2.58
N ASN A 231 2.34 -8.33 1.65
CA ASN A 231 1.74 -8.30 0.32
C ASN A 231 2.84 -8.41 -0.73
N GLY A 232 2.91 -9.53 -1.45
CA GLY A 232 3.74 -9.72 -2.65
C GLY A 232 2.93 -9.82 -3.94
N GLY A 233 1.59 -9.69 -3.84
CA GLY A 233 0.62 -9.83 -4.92
C GLY A 233 -0.04 -8.51 -5.33
N ARG A 234 -1.14 -8.63 -6.10
CA ARG A 234 -1.91 -7.49 -6.61
C ARG A 234 -3.13 -7.20 -5.73
N VAL A 235 -3.41 -5.92 -5.46
CA VAL A 235 -4.68 -5.44 -4.90
C VAL A 235 -5.17 -4.28 -5.77
N SER A 236 -6.32 -4.43 -6.41
CA SER A 236 -6.91 -3.44 -7.32
C SER A 236 -8.31 -3.07 -6.86
N ASN A 237 -8.49 -1.84 -6.38
CA ASN A 237 -9.74 -1.37 -5.77
C ASN A 237 -10.30 -0.14 -6.49
N SER A 238 -11.60 -0.15 -6.80
CA SER A 238 -12.25 0.95 -7.52
C SER A 238 -13.73 1.01 -7.19
N GLY A 239 -14.23 2.20 -6.86
CA GLY A 239 -15.68 2.47 -6.89
C GLY A 239 -16.17 2.73 -8.31
N TYR A 240 -15.31 3.29 -9.16
CA TYR A 240 -15.68 3.75 -10.49
C TYR A 240 -16.08 2.65 -11.44
N ARG A 241 -17.01 3.01 -12.33
CA ARG A 241 -17.31 2.21 -13.51
C ARG A 241 -16.13 2.19 -14.48
N PHE A 242 -15.47 3.33 -14.69
CA PHE A 242 -14.30 3.47 -15.54
C PHE A 242 -13.08 3.91 -14.73
N SER A 243 -12.04 3.07 -14.68
CA SER A 243 -10.78 3.37 -13.98
C SER A 243 -9.79 4.21 -14.80
N THR A 244 -10.22 4.69 -15.96
CA THR A 244 -9.46 5.57 -16.84
C THR A 244 -10.34 6.74 -17.25
N ARG A 245 -9.80 7.96 -17.22
CA ARG A 245 -10.54 9.16 -17.60
C ARG A 245 -10.98 9.08 -19.06
N PRO A 246 -12.30 9.15 -19.37
CA PRO A 246 -12.79 9.15 -20.75
C PRO A 246 -12.37 10.39 -21.55
N SER A 247 -12.64 10.40 -22.85
CA SER A 247 -12.54 11.62 -23.68
C SER A 247 -13.58 12.66 -23.25
N ALA A 248 -13.45 13.91 -23.72
CA ALA A 248 -14.42 14.99 -23.46
C ALA A 248 -15.88 14.55 -23.66
N SER A 249 -16.18 13.98 -24.84
CA SER A 249 -17.50 13.47 -25.18
C SER A 249 -17.94 12.27 -24.35
N GLY A 250 -17.00 11.54 -23.74
CA GLY A 250 -17.29 10.44 -22.82
C GLY A 250 -17.64 10.96 -21.43
N ILE A 251 -16.99 12.03 -20.97
CA ILE A 251 -17.29 12.68 -19.69
C ILE A 251 -18.72 13.24 -19.69
N GLU A 252 -19.17 13.82 -20.81
CA GLU A 252 -20.55 14.31 -20.98
C GLU A 252 -21.63 13.22 -20.87
N GLN A 253 -21.25 11.94 -21.01
CA GLN A 253 -22.16 10.80 -20.91
C GLN A 253 -22.16 10.16 -19.52
N LEU A 254 -21.30 10.62 -18.61
CA LEU A 254 -21.22 10.07 -17.25
C LEU A 254 -22.42 10.54 -16.41
N ASN A 255 -22.87 9.67 -15.52
CA ASN A 255 -23.88 9.95 -14.52
C ASN A 255 -23.35 9.70 -13.10
N GLU A 256 -24.19 9.87 -12.09
CA GLU A 256 -23.80 9.74 -10.68
C GLU A 256 -23.19 8.36 -10.35
N ASP A 257 -23.67 7.29 -10.98
CA ASP A 257 -23.17 5.92 -10.74
C ASP A 257 -21.75 5.70 -11.29
N ASP A 258 -21.21 6.60 -12.11
CA ASP A 258 -19.84 6.50 -12.64
C ASP A 258 -18.78 7.03 -11.66
N PHE A 259 -19.20 7.86 -10.71
CA PHE A 259 -18.33 8.57 -9.76
C PHE A 259 -18.30 7.92 -8.36
N LEU A 260 -18.83 6.70 -8.22
CA LEU A 260 -18.85 5.97 -6.96
C LEU A 260 -17.44 5.85 -6.37
N GLN A 261 -17.34 6.04 -5.06
CA GLN A 261 -16.06 6.01 -4.34
C GLN A 261 -15.87 4.65 -3.66
N ALA A 262 -14.67 4.10 -3.74
CA ALA A 262 -14.28 2.96 -2.91
C ALA A 262 -13.68 3.44 -1.57
N ALA A 263 -13.66 2.55 -0.59
CA ALA A 263 -12.83 2.68 0.60
C ALA A 263 -11.36 2.37 0.25
N SER A 264 -10.49 2.16 1.25
CA SER A 264 -9.06 1.92 1.01
C SER A 264 -8.79 0.53 0.41
N ALA A 265 -7.79 0.40 -0.46
CA ALA A 265 -7.38 -0.89 -0.99
C ALA A 265 -6.82 -1.80 0.12
N ILE A 266 -6.06 -1.21 1.06
CA ILE A 266 -5.61 -1.86 2.29
C ILE A 266 -5.87 -0.91 3.47
N GLY A 267 -6.64 -1.36 4.46
CA GLY A 267 -6.89 -0.66 5.73
C GLY A 267 -6.36 -1.49 6.90
N ILE A 268 -5.51 -0.88 7.73
CA ILE A 268 -4.91 -1.51 8.92
C ILE A 268 -5.28 -0.67 10.14
N HIS A 269 -6.13 -1.23 10.99
CA HIS A 269 -6.71 -0.57 12.16
C HIS A 269 -6.34 -1.27 13.48
N GLY A 270 -5.90 -2.54 13.43
CA GLY A 270 -5.32 -3.27 14.56
C GLY A 270 -3.79 -3.22 14.62
N ASN A 271 -3.21 -3.66 15.73
CA ASN A 271 -1.75 -3.71 15.89
C ASN A 271 -1.13 -4.80 15.01
N ILE A 272 0.06 -4.54 14.45
CA ILE A 272 0.83 -5.53 13.68
C ILE A 272 2.19 -5.69 14.35
N THR A 273 2.46 -6.88 14.90
CA THR A 273 3.68 -7.06 15.72
C THR A 273 4.94 -7.16 14.86
N ASN A 274 4.92 -7.90 13.74
CA ASN A 274 6.10 -8.12 12.89
C ASN A 274 6.06 -7.31 11.58
N GLY A 275 5.57 -6.08 11.68
CA GLY A 275 5.61 -5.10 10.60
C GLY A 275 4.68 -5.34 9.41
N ILE A 276 4.70 -4.37 8.51
CA ILE A 276 3.97 -4.33 7.25
C ILE A 276 4.99 -4.37 6.12
N TYR A 277 4.93 -5.44 5.30
CA TYR A 277 5.91 -5.67 4.24
C TYR A 277 5.25 -5.76 2.85
N LEU A 278 5.36 -4.68 2.07
CA LEU A 278 4.96 -4.65 0.67
C LEU A 278 6.14 -5.10 -0.20
N ARG A 279 6.32 -6.42 -0.26
CA ARG A 279 7.57 -7.06 -0.69
C ARG A 279 7.73 -7.19 -2.21
N ARG A 280 8.98 -7.27 -2.63
CA ARG A 280 9.42 -7.81 -3.90
C ARG A 280 9.94 -9.23 -3.65
N VAL A 281 9.43 -10.19 -4.41
CA VAL A 281 9.79 -11.60 -4.25
C VAL A 281 10.90 -11.95 -5.23
N ILE A 282 12.06 -12.36 -4.72
CA ILE A 282 13.22 -12.75 -5.51
C ILE A 282 13.37 -14.27 -5.47
N GLU A 283 13.43 -14.87 -6.65
CA GLU A 283 13.83 -16.27 -6.83
C GLU A 283 15.31 -16.32 -7.17
N THR A 284 16.07 -17.07 -6.37
CA THR A 284 17.49 -17.31 -6.59
C THR A 284 17.68 -18.69 -7.20
N THR A 285 18.34 -18.76 -8.37
CA THR A 285 18.71 -20.02 -9.02
C THR A 285 20.22 -20.19 -8.99
N GLU A 286 20.72 -21.30 -8.46
CA GLU A 286 22.14 -21.66 -8.58
C GLU A 286 22.42 -22.23 -9.98
N ASN A 287 23.39 -21.65 -10.67
CA ASN A 287 23.88 -22.09 -11.96
C ASN A 287 24.89 -23.24 -11.80
N ASP A 288 25.12 -24.02 -12.86
CA ASP A 288 26.06 -25.15 -12.85
C ASP A 288 27.51 -24.79 -12.45
N ASP A 289 27.87 -23.50 -12.53
CA ASP A 289 29.19 -22.97 -12.15
C ASP A 289 29.28 -22.47 -10.69
N GLY A 290 28.20 -22.59 -9.92
CA GLY A 290 28.10 -22.15 -8.52
C GLY A 290 27.80 -20.66 -8.35
N THR A 291 27.52 -19.93 -9.43
CA THR A 291 26.97 -18.56 -9.36
C THR A 291 25.47 -18.58 -9.13
N THR A 292 24.91 -17.50 -8.59
CA THR A 292 23.45 -17.35 -8.43
C THR A 292 22.91 -16.34 -9.45
N THR A 293 21.73 -16.65 -9.99
CA THR A 293 20.93 -15.69 -10.75
C THR A 293 19.69 -15.34 -9.93
N GLU A 294 19.50 -14.06 -9.68
CA GLU A 294 18.29 -13.55 -9.03
C GLU A 294 17.29 -13.08 -10.07
N ARG A 295 16.02 -13.46 -9.89
CA ARG A 295 14.91 -13.02 -10.71
C ARG A 295 13.78 -12.55 -9.81
N VAL A 296 13.26 -11.36 -10.09
CA VAL A 296 12.02 -10.90 -9.47
C VAL A 296 10.87 -11.79 -9.97
N SER A 297 10.31 -12.61 -9.09
CA SER A 297 9.20 -13.51 -9.40
C SER A 297 7.84 -12.82 -9.25
N SER A 298 7.70 -11.97 -8.22
CA SER A 298 6.55 -11.09 -8.06
C SER A 298 6.92 -9.82 -7.31
N ARG A 299 6.02 -8.84 -7.30
CA ARG A 299 6.17 -7.59 -6.55
C ARG A 299 4.78 -7.11 -6.14
N SER A 300 4.66 -6.61 -4.91
CA SER A 300 3.48 -5.89 -4.44
C SER A 300 3.01 -4.84 -5.47
N ASN A 301 1.74 -4.90 -5.85
CA ASN A 301 1.11 -3.93 -6.74
C ASN A 301 -0.26 -3.54 -6.19
N ILE A 302 -0.36 -2.35 -5.61
CA ILE A 302 -1.58 -1.82 -5.01
C ILE A 302 -2.06 -0.65 -5.85
N THR A 303 -3.28 -0.74 -6.37
CA THR A 303 -3.92 0.32 -7.14
C THR A 303 -5.25 0.70 -6.50
N GLN A 304 -5.40 1.99 -6.19
CA GLN A 304 -6.61 2.59 -5.65
C GLN A 304 -7.14 3.64 -6.62
N PHE A 305 -8.43 3.56 -6.94
CA PHE A 305 -9.15 4.58 -7.69
C PHE A 305 -10.23 5.18 -6.79
N GLY A 306 -10.09 6.46 -6.46
CA GLY A 306 -11.00 7.13 -5.53
C GLY A 306 -10.30 8.04 -4.53
N ASN A 307 -11.13 8.71 -3.73
CA ASN A 307 -10.70 9.65 -2.70
C ASN A 307 -9.97 9.00 -1.50
N ALA A 308 -10.31 7.75 -1.19
CA ALA A 308 -9.70 7.04 -0.05
C ALA A 308 -8.21 6.74 -0.30
N PRO A 309 -7.37 6.68 0.76
CA PRO A 309 -5.98 6.26 0.62
C PRO A 309 -5.83 4.85 0.03
N ALA A 310 -4.77 4.58 -0.72
CA ALA A 310 -4.50 3.22 -1.18
C ALA A 310 -4.14 2.30 -0.01
N VAL A 311 -3.26 2.78 0.87
CA VAL A 311 -2.94 2.15 2.15
C VAL A 311 -3.29 3.13 3.27
N LEU A 312 -4.19 2.73 4.16
CA LEU A 312 -4.57 3.47 5.36
C LEU A 312 -4.10 2.70 6.60
N ILE A 313 -3.33 3.36 7.46
CA ILE A 313 -2.87 2.81 8.74
C ILE A 313 -3.33 3.73 9.86
N GLY A 314 -4.01 3.16 10.86
CA GLY A 314 -4.50 3.89 12.00
C GLY A 314 -5.97 3.64 12.28
N SER A 315 -6.44 4.08 13.44
CA SER A 315 -7.85 3.99 13.83
C SER A 315 -8.35 5.32 14.41
N GLU A 316 -9.65 5.57 14.35
CA GLU A 316 -10.26 6.78 14.92
C GLU A 316 -10.33 6.77 16.46
N GLY A 317 -10.09 5.62 17.12
CA GLY A 317 -10.39 5.42 18.54
C GLY A 317 -9.24 4.93 19.43
N SER A 318 -8.30 4.17 18.88
CA SER A 318 -7.19 3.54 19.63
C SER A 318 -5.86 3.71 18.90
N PRO A 319 -4.76 4.02 19.60
CA PRO A 319 -3.45 4.06 18.98
C PRO A 319 -3.09 2.69 18.39
N VAL A 320 -2.61 2.68 17.15
CA VAL A 320 -2.07 1.48 16.50
C VAL A 320 -0.56 1.43 16.73
N THR A 321 -0.03 0.24 16.99
CA THR A 321 1.41 -0.01 17.05
C THR A 321 1.79 -1.00 15.96
N VAL A 322 2.82 -0.64 15.19
CA VAL A 322 3.42 -1.51 14.19
C VAL A 322 4.89 -1.71 14.58
N GLY A 323 5.26 -2.96 14.89
CA GLY A 323 6.65 -3.33 15.15
C GLY A 323 7.45 -3.53 13.87
N VAL A 324 8.76 -3.75 13.97
CA VAL A 324 9.64 -3.89 12.80
C VAL A 324 9.37 -5.17 11.99
N VAL A 325 9.69 -5.13 10.69
CA VAL A 325 9.58 -6.28 9.77
C VAL A 325 10.61 -7.37 10.08
N ALA A 326 11.79 -7.01 10.58
CA ALA A 326 12.88 -7.94 10.84
C ALA A 326 12.56 -8.96 11.95
N ASP A 327 12.93 -10.22 11.71
CA ASP A 327 12.98 -11.24 12.76
C ASP A 327 14.19 -11.06 13.70
N ILE A 328 15.23 -10.37 13.24
CA ILE A 328 16.51 -10.16 13.94
C ILE A 328 16.75 -8.67 14.11
N THR A 329 16.85 -8.21 15.37
CA THR A 329 17.03 -6.79 15.71
C THR A 329 18.35 -6.47 16.40
N ASP A 330 19.17 -7.49 16.68
CA ASP A 330 20.51 -7.32 17.26
C ASP A 330 21.51 -6.95 16.15
N PRO A 331 22.10 -5.74 16.14
CA PRO A 331 23.04 -5.32 15.12
C PRO A 331 24.37 -6.09 15.14
N ASP A 332 24.66 -6.85 16.21
CA ASP A 332 25.86 -7.69 16.29
C ASP A 332 25.63 -9.11 15.72
N ASP A 333 24.40 -9.47 15.32
CA ASP A 333 24.09 -10.75 14.69
C ASP A 333 24.58 -10.79 13.22
N GLU A 334 25.09 -11.94 12.78
CA GLU A 334 25.61 -12.12 11.42
C GLU A 334 24.53 -12.04 10.32
N ASN A 335 23.26 -12.24 10.69
CA ASN A 335 22.10 -12.19 9.80
C ASN A 335 21.27 -10.91 9.99
N PHE A 336 21.78 -9.92 10.73
CA PHE A 336 21.15 -8.63 10.86
C PHE A 336 21.04 -7.94 9.48
N ASP A 337 19.84 -7.53 9.13
CA ASP A 337 19.57 -6.74 7.94
C ASP A 337 18.99 -5.38 8.36
N ALA A 338 19.77 -4.32 8.11
CA ALA A 338 19.37 -2.94 8.43
C ALA A 338 18.13 -2.51 7.63
N ASP A 339 17.97 -3.05 6.41
CA ASP A 339 16.86 -2.69 5.53
C ASP A 339 15.52 -3.20 6.05
N LEU A 340 15.53 -4.19 6.95
CA LEU A 340 14.33 -4.80 7.54
C LEU A 340 13.93 -4.20 8.91
N GLN A 341 14.71 -3.25 9.45
CA GLN A 341 14.48 -2.66 10.79
C GLN A 341 13.40 -1.58 10.84
N TYR A 342 12.45 -1.61 9.90
CA TYR A 342 11.38 -0.63 9.79
C TYR A 342 10.02 -1.29 9.95
N ALA A 343 9.08 -0.59 10.57
CA ALA A 343 7.72 -1.05 10.76
C ALA A 343 6.94 -1.16 9.45
N PHE A 344 7.19 -0.25 8.51
CA PHE A 344 6.60 -0.28 7.19
C PHE A 344 7.70 -0.30 6.13
N ILE A 345 7.70 -1.33 5.28
CA ILE A 345 8.64 -1.45 4.16
C ILE A 345 7.87 -1.58 2.86
N ASN A 346 8.14 -0.65 1.93
CA ASN A 346 7.68 -0.74 0.56
C ASN A 346 8.82 -1.02 -0.41
N GLU A 347 8.82 -2.22 -0.98
CA GLU A 347 9.57 -2.60 -2.18
C GLU A 347 8.64 -2.73 -3.40
N GLY A 348 7.37 -2.39 -3.21
CA GLY A 348 6.28 -2.55 -4.17
C GLY A 348 6.04 -1.36 -5.08
N VAL A 349 4.84 -1.36 -5.66
CA VAL A 349 4.23 -0.18 -6.30
C VAL A 349 2.90 0.08 -5.61
N VAL A 350 2.73 1.28 -5.08
CA VAL A 350 1.45 1.80 -4.57
C VAL A 350 1.05 3.01 -5.41
N THR A 351 -0.12 2.93 -6.03
CA THR A 351 -0.70 3.99 -6.85
C THR A 351 -2.09 4.35 -6.35
N SER A 352 -2.31 5.63 -6.10
CA SER A 352 -3.63 6.21 -5.84
C SER A 352 -3.99 7.21 -6.92
N SER A 353 -5.19 7.11 -7.48
CA SER A 353 -5.62 7.94 -8.60
C SER A 353 -7.02 8.52 -8.40
N GLY A 354 -7.09 9.86 -8.33
CA GLY A 354 -8.30 10.64 -8.51
C GLY A 354 -8.53 10.83 -10.01
N VAL A 355 -9.21 9.86 -10.62
CA VAL A 355 -9.41 9.78 -12.09
C VAL A 355 -10.26 10.92 -12.61
N TYR A 356 -11.25 11.32 -11.81
CA TYR A 356 -12.21 12.35 -12.12
C TYR A 356 -11.85 13.65 -11.40
N ASP A 357 -12.46 14.72 -11.90
CA ASP A 357 -12.13 16.05 -11.47
C ASP A 357 -12.35 16.20 -9.97
N ASP A 358 -11.39 16.86 -9.33
CA ASP A 358 -11.39 17.25 -7.94
C ASP A 358 -11.38 16.10 -6.94
N VAL A 359 -11.26 14.85 -7.40
CA VAL A 359 -11.06 13.73 -6.49
C VAL A 359 -9.64 13.74 -5.96
N ASN A 360 -9.49 13.81 -4.65
CA ASN A 360 -8.17 13.72 -4.02
C ASN A 360 -7.61 12.30 -4.16
N ALA A 361 -6.30 12.15 -4.03
CA ALA A 361 -5.66 10.83 -4.03
C ALA A 361 -4.56 10.81 -2.98
N THR A 362 -4.54 9.75 -2.16
CA THR A 362 -3.45 9.51 -1.20
C THR A 362 -2.88 8.10 -1.38
N ALA A 363 -1.57 7.94 -1.56
CA ALA A 363 -0.98 6.60 -1.69
C ALA A 363 -0.87 5.90 -0.32
N VAL A 364 -0.24 6.54 0.66
CA VAL A 364 -0.14 6.05 2.04
C VAL A 364 -0.60 7.13 3.01
N SER A 365 -1.56 6.80 3.87
CA SER A 365 -2.01 7.66 4.96
C SER A 365 -1.83 6.94 6.29
N VAL A 366 -1.19 7.61 7.26
CA VAL A 366 -0.97 7.07 8.60
C VAL A 366 -1.53 8.06 9.61
N SER A 367 -2.27 7.59 10.60
CA SER A 367 -2.81 8.43 11.67
C SER A 367 -2.84 7.68 13.00
N GLY A 368 -2.66 8.36 14.13
CA GLY A 368 -2.73 7.74 15.46
C GLY A 368 -1.89 6.48 15.63
N THR A 369 -0.74 6.37 14.97
CA THR A 369 0.05 5.13 14.87
C THR A 369 1.49 5.36 15.28
N THR A 370 2.06 4.41 16.02
CA THR A 370 3.52 4.32 16.23
C THR A 370 4.10 3.31 15.25
N LEU A 371 5.04 3.77 14.41
CA LEU A 371 5.82 2.96 13.48
C LEU A 371 7.23 2.79 14.07
N GLU A 372 7.52 1.63 14.65
CA GLU A 372 8.86 1.32 15.17
C GLU A 372 9.90 1.35 14.04
N GLY A 373 11.03 2.04 14.24
CA GLY A 373 12.03 2.29 13.19
C GLY A 373 11.57 3.20 12.04
N GLY A 374 10.25 3.38 11.84
CA GLY A 374 9.66 4.27 10.85
C GLY A 374 9.25 3.58 9.54
N LEU A 375 9.45 4.27 8.43
CA LEU A 375 9.02 3.86 7.09
C LEU A 375 10.21 3.80 6.13
N ARG A 376 10.39 2.67 5.44
CA ARG A 376 11.34 2.52 4.33
C ARG A 376 10.62 2.32 3.00
N ASN A 377 11.05 3.07 1.99
CA ASN A 377 10.57 2.96 0.60
C ASN A 377 11.76 2.73 -0.35
N SER A 378 11.88 1.53 -0.90
CA SER A 378 12.74 1.19 -2.04
C SER A 378 11.94 0.93 -3.33
N GLY A 379 10.61 0.94 -3.23
CA GLY A 379 9.66 0.80 -4.32
C GLY A 379 9.17 2.15 -4.87
N SER A 380 7.89 2.20 -5.25
CA SER A 380 7.22 3.41 -5.72
C SER A 380 5.96 3.70 -4.91
N LEU A 381 5.81 4.94 -4.45
CA LEU A 381 4.60 5.49 -3.85
C LEU A 381 4.15 6.67 -4.71
N SER A 382 2.95 6.60 -5.27
CA SER A 382 2.47 7.62 -6.22
C SER A 382 1.02 7.99 -6.02
N ALA A 383 0.74 9.29 -6.10
CA ALA A 383 -0.62 9.84 -6.13
C ALA A 383 -0.79 10.77 -7.33
N SER A 384 -1.90 10.63 -8.05
CA SER A 384 -2.22 11.49 -9.19
C SER A 384 -3.68 11.94 -9.18
N THR A 385 -3.92 13.20 -9.47
CA THR A 385 -5.26 13.79 -9.51
C THR A 385 -5.43 14.74 -10.69
N VAL A 386 -6.68 15.09 -10.97
CA VAL A 386 -7.06 16.12 -11.95
C VAL A 386 -7.84 17.21 -11.23
N ARG A 387 -7.45 18.47 -11.44
CA ARG A 387 -8.21 19.64 -10.99
C ARG A 387 -9.16 20.08 -12.09
N SER A 388 -10.44 20.27 -11.76
CA SER A 388 -11.43 20.84 -12.68
C SER A 388 -11.02 22.24 -13.13
N GLY A 389 -11.55 22.63 -14.29
CA GLY A 389 -11.47 24.01 -14.80
C GLY A 389 -12.69 24.86 -14.46
N ASP A 390 -13.51 24.47 -13.48
CA ASP A 390 -14.78 25.15 -13.22
C ASP A 390 -14.60 26.49 -12.48
N ASN A 391 -15.71 27.17 -12.15
CA ASN A 391 -15.68 28.43 -11.41
C ASN A 391 -15.43 28.26 -9.89
N GLY A 392 -15.16 27.04 -9.42
CA GLY A 392 -14.99 26.69 -8.01
C GLY A 392 -16.28 26.51 -7.22
N GLU A 393 -17.45 26.72 -7.80
CA GLU A 393 -18.71 26.59 -7.07
C GLU A 393 -19.03 25.13 -6.71
N ALA A 394 -18.43 24.15 -7.40
CA ALA A 394 -18.59 22.73 -7.10
C ALA A 394 -17.58 22.20 -6.07
N ASP A 395 -16.61 23.02 -5.64
CA ASP A 395 -15.63 22.61 -4.63
C ASP A 395 -16.32 22.25 -3.32
N THR A 396 -16.07 21.04 -2.85
CA THR A 396 -16.32 20.68 -1.46
C THR A 396 -14.97 20.50 -0.76
N ALA A 397 -14.90 20.75 0.55
CA ALA A 397 -13.64 20.70 1.29
C ALA A 397 -12.90 19.34 1.19
N SER A 398 -13.58 18.28 0.75
CA SER A 398 -13.02 16.92 0.60
C SER A 398 -12.75 16.54 -0.87
N PHE A 399 -13.03 17.41 -1.83
CA PHE A 399 -12.84 17.17 -3.26
C PHE A 399 -12.27 18.44 -3.90
N THR A 400 -10.94 18.57 -3.85
CA THR A 400 -10.19 19.69 -4.44
C THR A 400 -9.07 19.20 -5.37
N GLY A 401 -9.00 17.90 -5.66
CA GLY A 401 -7.97 17.31 -6.51
C GLY A 401 -6.57 17.33 -5.87
N THR A 402 -6.46 17.30 -4.55
CA THR A 402 -5.17 17.28 -3.85
C THR A 402 -4.51 15.90 -3.96
N ALA A 403 -3.23 15.86 -4.36
CA ALA A 403 -2.46 14.61 -4.44
C ALA A 403 -1.45 14.51 -3.29
N ARG A 404 -1.44 13.37 -2.58
CA ARG A 404 -0.52 13.08 -1.47
C ARG A 404 0.14 11.71 -1.64
N ALA A 405 1.47 11.63 -1.80
CA ALA A 405 2.09 10.29 -1.84
C ALA A 405 2.18 9.68 -0.44
N ILE A 406 2.68 10.43 0.54
CA ILE A 406 2.67 10.06 1.97
C ILE A 406 2.00 11.16 2.78
N ALA A 407 1.04 10.79 3.62
CA ALA A 407 0.40 11.67 4.59
C ALA A 407 0.55 11.12 6.01
N PHE A 408 1.35 11.79 6.84
CA PHE A 408 1.43 11.51 8.28
C PHE A 408 0.51 12.45 9.04
N GLY A 409 -0.65 11.93 9.42
CA GLY A 409 -1.66 12.63 10.18
C GLY A 409 -1.33 12.79 11.67
N LYS A 410 -2.27 13.39 12.40
CA LYS A 410 -2.18 13.58 13.85
C LYS A 410 -1.86 12.28 14.60
N GLY A 411 -0.98 12.37 15.60
CA GLY A 411 -0.70 11.28 16.53
C GLY A 411 0.19 10.18 15.95
N VAL A 412 0.75 10.39 14.75
CA VAL A 412 1.81 9.53 14.23
C VAL A 412 3.09 9.73 15.03
N VAL A 413 3.78 8.63 15.29
CA VAL A 413 5.18 8.61 15.73
C VAL A 413 5.97 7.71 14.78
N ALA A 414 6.98 8.27 14.12
CA ALA A 414 7.92 7.54 13.29
C ALA A 414 9.33 8.10 13.50
N GLU A 415 10.32 7.24 13.64
CA GLU A 415 11.70 7.68 13.86
C GLU A 415 12.31 8.22 12.57
N GLU A 416 12.06 7.53 11.46
CA GLU A 416 12.68 7.80 10.17
C GLU A 416 11.75 7.58 8.97
N ILE A 417 11.97 8.38 7.94
CA ILE A 417 11.58 8.05 6.57
C ILE A 417 12.85 7.78 5.77
N ASP A 418 13.01 6.56 5.27
CA ASP A 418 14.15 6.14 4.47
C ASP A 418 13.70 5.85 3.03
N ASN A 419 14.03 6.73 2.10
CA ASN A 419 13.63 6.64 0.70
C ASN A 419 14.84 6.35 -0.20
N SER A 420 14.90 5.16 -0.76
CA SER A 420 15.77 4.80 -1.89
C SER A 420 15.01 4.62 -3.21
N GLY A 421 13.67 4.62 -3.15
CA GLY A 421 12.77 4.49 -4.28
C GLY A 421 12.20 5.82 -4.78
N PHE A 422 10.95 5.78 -5.26
CA PHE A 422 10.24 6.93 -5.80
C PHE A 422 9.04 7.29 -4.93
N ILE A 423 8.93 8.57 -4.56
CA ILE A 423 7.77 9.17 -3.90
C ILE A 423 7.29 10.32 -4.77
N THR A 424 6.12 10.19 -5.39
CA THR A 424 5.64 11.16 -6.39
C THR A 424 4.19 11.58 -6.15
N ALA A 425 3.94 12.88 -5.99
CA ALA A 425 2.60 13.45 -6.04
C ALA A 425 2.46 14.32 -7.29
N GLN A 426 1.36 14.14 -8.02
CA GLN A 426 1.10 14.89 -9.25
C GLN A 426 -0.33 15.38 -9.34
N VAL A 427 -0.49 16.66 -9.66
CA VAL A 427 -1.78 17.25 -10.03
C VAL A 427 -1.70 17.83 -11.43
N ARG A 428 -2.77 17.67 -12.19
CA ARG A 428 -2.91 18.25 -13.54
C ARG A 428 -4.22 19.01 -13.65
N GLU A 429 -4.18 20.16 -14.31
CA GLU A 429 -5.39 20.88 -14.73
C GLU A 429 -6.08 20.09 -15.85
N ASP A 430 -7.41 20.02 -15.85
CA ASP A 430 -8.14 19.47 -16.99
C ASP A 430 -8.12 20.43 -18.19
N ARG A 431 -7.10 20.28 -19.02
CA ARG A 431 -6.93 21.05 -20.25
C ARG A 431 -8.09 20.90 -21.23
N VAL A 432 -8.80 19.76 -21.19
CA VAL A 432 -9.89 19.48 -22.14
C VAL A 432 -11.08 20.40 -21.87
N ILE A 433 -11.44 20.58 -20.60
CA ILE A 433 -12.54 21.47 -20.20
C ILE A 433 -12.07 22.93 -20.21
N VAL A 434 -10.88 23.22 -19.68
CA VAL A 434 -10.35 24.60 -19.58
C VAL A 434 -10.22 25.28 -20.94
N TYR A 435 -9.73 24.56 -21.94
CA TYR A 435 -9.49 25.08 -23.30
C TYR A 435 -10.57 24.63 -24.30
N ALA A 436 -11.77 24.31 -23.82
CA ALA A 436 -12.89 23.97 -24.70
C ALA A 436 -13.25 25.13 -25.65
N ASP A 437 -13.10 26.38 -25.18
CA ASP A 437 -13.07 27.60 -26.01
C ASP A 437 -11.67 28.24 -25.92
N PRO A 438 -10.77 27.99 -26.89
CA PRO A 438 -9.40 28.51 -26.87
C PRO A 438 -9.31 30.04 -26.87
N ASP A 439 -10.34 30.75 -27.35
CA ASP A 439 -10.37 32.21 -27.39
C ASP A 439 -10.81 32.82 -26.03
N SER A 440 -11.30 31.99 -25.10
CA SER A 440 -11.78 32.39 -23.78
C SER A 440 -11.60 31.24 -22.77
N PRO A 441 -10.35 30.89 -22.41
CA PRO A 441 -10.11 29.81 -21.47
C PRO A 441 -10.72 30.10 -20.10
N LEU A 442 -11.06 29.05 -19.36
CA LEU A 442 -11.54 29.20 -17.98
C LEU A 442 -10.43 29.70 -17.06
N GLU A 443 -10.81 30.35 -15.96
CA GLU A 443 -9.88 30.87 -14.95
C GLU A 443 -9.01 29.76 -14.35
N ALA A 444 -7.76 30.08 -14.01
CA ALA A 444 -6.87 29.12 -13.40
C ALA A 444 -7.35 28.73 -11.99
N ARG A 445 -7.19 27.46 -11.66
CA ARG A 445 -7.49 26.89 -10.35
C ARG A 445 -6.19 26.51 -9.65
N ASP A 446 -6.15 26.64 -8.33
CA ASP A 446 -4.98 26.23 -7.55
C ASP A 446 -4.91 24.69 -7.50
N LEU A 447 -3.77 24.16 -7.97
CA LEU A 447 -3.40 22.76 -7.84
C LEU A 447 -2.58 22.56 -6.54
N GLU A 448 -2.73 21.41 -5.88
CA GLU A 448 -1.98 21.10 -4.65
C GLU A 448 -1.37 19.69 -4.68
N ALA A 449 -0.03 19.62 -4.69
CA ALA A 449 0.71 18.35 -4.65
C ALA A 449 1.62 18.28 -3.41
N TYR A 450 1.55 17.19 -2.66
CA TYR A 450 2.42 16.90 -1.52
C TYR A 450 3.07 15.52 -1.68
N ALA A 451 4.38 15.45 -1.92
CA ALA A 451 5.04 14.14 -1.97
C ALA A 451 5.12 13.53 -0.56
N ILE A 452 5.55 14.32 0.43
CA ILE A 452 5.47 13.97 1.85
C ILE A 452 4.82 15.13 2.61
N ASP A 453 3.67 14.86 3.23
CA ASP A 453 2.97 15.80 4.11
C ASP A 453 2.95 15.28 5.54
N ILE A 454 3.55 16.01 6.46
CA ILE A 454 3.55 15.71 7.90
C ILE A 454 2.66 16.76 8.57
N ASP A 455 1.47 16.34 8.97
CA ASP A 455 0.49 17.23 9.59
C ASP A 455 0.92 17.64 11.01
N ALA A 456 0.35 18.74 11.48
CA ALA A 456 0.54 19.18 12.85
C ALA A 456 0.20 18.06 13.85
N ASN A 457 1.04 17.92 14.88
CA ASN A 457 0.95 16.88 15.92
C ASN A 457 1.28 15.45 15.47
N ALA A 458 1.87 15.25 14.29
CA ALA A 458 2.72 14.09 14.03
C ALA A 458 4.11 14.28 14.70
N ASN A 459 4.90 13.21 14.79
CA ASN A 459 6.29 13.24 15.21
C ASN A 459 7.10 12.34 14.27
N VAL A 460 7.80 12.99 13.34
CA VAL A 460 8.76 12.37 12.42
C VAL A 460 10.10 13.09 12.60
N GLN A 461 11.18 12.36 12.90
CA GLN A 461 12.43 12.97 13.38
C GLN A 461 13.50 13.12 12.29
N ARG A 462 13.65 12.11 11.43
CA ARG A 462 14.70 12.06 10.40
C ARG A 462 14.13 11.65 9.04
N LEU A 463 14.72 12.19 7.97
CA LEU A 463 14.47 11.77 6.60
C LEU A 463 15.80 11.51 5.89
N ILE A 464 15.93 10.34 5.26
CA ILE A 464 17.04 9.98 4.40
C ILE A 464 16.48 9.76 2.99
N ASN A 465 17.05 10.44 2.00
CA ASN A 465 16.68 10.30 0.61
C ASN A 465 17.91 9.95 -0.25
N SER A 466 17.95 8.73 -0.74
CA SER A 466 18.86 8.29 -1.81
C SER A 466 18.16 8.09 -3.15
N GLY A 467 16.82 8.08 -3.16
CA GLY A 467 15.97 8.00 -4.35
C GLY A 467 15.43 9.36 -4.80
N SER A 468 14.15 9.40 -5.17
CA SER A 468 13.45 10.61 -5.62
C SER A 468 12.23 10.93 -4.78
N ILE A 469 12.10 12.20 -4.38
CA ILE A 469 10.90 12.77 -3.75
C ILE A 469 10.44 13.94 -4.62
N SER A 470 9.25 13.84 -5.22
CA SER A 470 8.81 14.73 -6.30
C SER A 470 7.36 15.19 -6.15
N ALA A 471 7.13 16.50 -6.12
CA ALA A 471 5.81 17.11 -6.23
C ALA A 471 5.68 17.87 -7.56
N LEU A 472 4.69 17.48 -8.38
CA LEU A 472 4.60 17.89 -9.78
C LEU A 472 3.25 18.54 -10.10
N LEU A 473 3.29 19.74 -10.70
CA LEU A 473 2.12 20.43 -11.22
C LEU A 473 2.18 20.53 -12.75
N SER A 474 1.03 20.37 -13.38
CA SER A 474 0.81 20.69 -14.80
C SER A 474 -0.45 21.55 -14.88
N GLY A 475 -0.31 22.86 -14.81
CA GLY A 475 -1.42 23.80 -14.65
C GLY A 475 -0.99 25.24 -14.89
N ARG A 476 -1.78 26.19 -14.39
CA ARG A 476 -1.46 27.62 -14.43
C ARG A 476 -1.36 28.27 -13.04
N SER A 477 -1.87 27.62 -11.99
CA SER A 477 -1.76 28.10 -10.61
C SER A 477 -1.58 26.95 -9.64
N GLY A 478 -0.92 27.17 -8.50
CA GLY A 478 -0.92 26.20 -7.38
C GLY A 478 0.38 26.07 -6.63
N GLN A 479 0.40 25.11 -5.70
CA GLN A 479 1.51 24.87 -4.78
C GLN A 479 1.95 23.40 -4.84
N ALA A 480 3.27 23.19 -4.86
CA ALA A 480 3.87 21.87 -4.79
C ALA A 480 4.88 21.81 -3.65
N PHE A 481 4.72 20.81 -2.79
CA PHE A 481 5.59 20.54 -1.65
C PHE A 481 6.21 19.16 -1.81
N ALA A 482 7.52 19.08 -2.04
CA ALA A 482 8.18 17.76 -2.02
C ALA A 482 8.20 17.23 -0.58
N ILE A 483 8.57 18.08 0.38
CA ILE A 483 8.49 17.78 1.82
C ILE A 483 7.84 18.96 2.54
N ARG A 484 6.74 18.71 3.26
CA ARG A 484 6.13 19.67 4.17
C ARG A 484 6.07 19.10 5.58
N ASP A 485 6.68 19.80 6.53
CA ASP A 485 6.58 19.51 7.96
C ASP A 485 5.76 20.58 8.69
N GLY A 486 4.46 20.33 8.80
CA GLY A 486 3.54 21.12 9.62
C GLY A 486 3.66 20.83 11.13
N SER A 487 4.37 19.78 11.53
CA SER A 487 4.57 19.40 12.94
C SER A 487 5.74 20.11 13.59
N GLY A 488 6.77 20.46 12.80
CA GLY A 488 8.01 21.07 13.28
C GLY A 488 8.92 20.09 14.05
N THR A 489 8.80 18.79 13.80
CA THR A 489 9.58 17.74 14.48
C THR A 489 10.74 17.20 13.65
N LEU A 490 10.78 17.47 12.34
CA LEU A 490 11.84 16.98 11.48
C LEU A 490 13.12 17.76 11.75
N THR A 491 14.14 17.09 12.30
CA THR A 491 15.40 17.72 12.74
C THR A 491 16.61 17.33 11.89
N GLY A 492 16.48 16.32 11.02
CA GLY A 492 17.54 15.86 10.15
C GLY A 492 17.02 15.45 8.77
N ILE A 493 17.64 15.97 7.71
CA ILE A 493 17.44 15.54 6.33
C ILE A 493 18.81 15.21 5.71
N GLU A 494 18.99 13.99 5.24
CA GLU A 494 20.11 13.60 4.39
C GLU A 494 19.64 13.33 2.97
N ASN A 495 20.28 13.96 1.99
CA ASN A 495 19.98 13.78 0.57
C ASN A 495 21.22 13.32 -0.20
N THR A 496 21.13 12.16 -0.83
CA THR A 496 22.07 11.70 -1.87
C THR A 496 21.37 11.45 -3.21
N GLY A 497 20.08 11.77 -3.31
CA GLY A 497 19.28 11.65 -4.52
C GLY A 497 18.61 12.98 -4.92
N LEU A 498 17.36 12.91 -5.37
CA LEU A 498 16.58 14.05 -5.84
C LEU A 498 15.43 14.41 -4.89
N ILE A 499 15.33 15.68 -4.53
CA ILE A 499 14.16 16.28 -3.88
C ILE A 499 13.71 17.44 -4.76
N ASN A 500 12.50 17.39 -5.33
CA ASN A 500 12.04 18.48 -6.20
C ASN A 500 10.54 18.81 -6.13
N ALA A 501 10.26 20.10 -6.26
CA ALA A 501 8.96 20.63 -6.60
C ALA A 501 9.04 21.28 -7.99
N PHE A 502 8.16 20.90 -8.91
CA PHE A 502 8.23 21.34 -10.30
C PHE A 502 6.85 21.64 -10.88
N GLY A 503 6.73 22.73 -11.63
CA GLY A 503 5.52 23.15 -12.31
C GLY A 503 5.74 23.31 -13.81
N THR A 504 4.80 22.81 -14.62
CA THR A 504 4.76 23.05 -16.07
C THR A 504 3.50 23.82 -16.42
N ASN A 505 3.64 24.88 -17.22
CA ASN A 505 2.50 25.62 -17.74
C ASN A 505 1.62 24.70 -18.62
N SER A 506 0.33 24.64 -18.35
CA SER A 506 -0.64 23.85 -19.12
C SER A 506 -1.15 24.58 -20.38
N ASP A 507 -0.87 25.87 -20.54
CA ASP A 507 -1.32 26.64 -21.69
C ASP A 507 -0.66 26.16 -23.01
N PRO A 508 -1.44 25.66 -23.99
CA PRO A 508 -0.87 25.25 -25.28
C PRO A 508 -0.22 26.38 -26.09
N LEU A 509 -0.55 27.64 -25.82
CA LEU A 509 -0.03 28.80 -26.55
C LEU A 509 1.03 29.58 -25.77
N ASP A 510 1.30 29.21 -24.51
CA ASP A 510 2.18 29.95 -23.59
C ASP A 510 1.84 31.46 -23.49
N GLU A 511 0.55 31.80 -23.58
CA GLU A 511 0.05 33.19 -23.50
C GLU A 511 -0.32 33.58 -22.06
N GLU A 512 -0.80 32.63 -21.27
CA GLU A 512 -1.07 32.76 -19.84
C GLU A 512 0.20 32.47 -19.02
N LEU A 513 0.49 33.34 -18.05
CA LEU A 513 1.60 33.10 -17.12
C LEU A 513 1.17 32.11 -16.03
N ALA A 514 2.06 31.19 -15.69
CA ALA A 514 1.87 30.32 -14.53
C ALA A 514 2.28 31.01 -13.23
N ASP A 515 1.49 30.82 -12.17
CA ASP A 515 1.74 31.30 -10.80
C ASP A 515 1.90 30.09 -9.87
N PHE A 516 3.15 29.67 -9.64
CA PHE A 516 3.43 28.48 -8.85
C PHE A 516 4.30 28.79 -7.63
N ASP A 517 3.90 28.26 -6.48
CA ASP A 517 4.78 28.11 -5.32
C ASP A 517 5.40 26.71 -5.36
N LEU A 518 6.66 26.62 -5.78
CA LEU A 518 7.40 25.35 -5.92
C LEU A 518 8.37 25.20 -4.74
N ILE A 519 7.97 24.43 -3.73
CA ILE A 519 8.69 24.32 -2.46
C ILE A 519 9.24 22.90 -2.32
N ALA A 520 10.56 22.74 -2.39
CA ALA A 520 11.20 21.47 -2.17
C ALA A 520 11.06 21.03 -0.70
N ILE A 521 11.28 21.95 0.23
CA ILE A 521 11.31 21.65 1.67
C ILE A 521 10.68 22.82 2.45
N ASP A 522 9.55 22.57 3.12
CA ASP A 522 8.93 23.50 4.09
C ASP A 522 9.02 22.96 5.51
N LEU A 523 9.91 23.54 6.31
CA LEU A 523 10.11 23.30 7.73
C LEU A 523 9.84 24.57 8.56
N SER A 524 9.03 25.50 8.04
CA SER A 524 8.76 26.79 8.67
C SER A 524 8.19 26.69 10.10
N ARG A 525 7.68 25.52 10.49
CA ARG A 525 7.16 25.23 11.84
C ARG A 525 8.20 24.70 12.81
N ASN A 526 9.40 24.35 12.35
CA ASN A 526 10.46 23.87 13.23
C ASN A 526 10.96 25.03 14.12
N THR A 527 11.07 24.78 15.43
CA THR A 527 11.57 25.76 16.40
C THR A 527 12.79 25.26 17.18
N THR A 528 13.21 24.02 16.93
CA THR A 528 14.34 23.37 17.60
C THR A 528 15.64 23.47 16.80
N GLY A 529 15.53 23.70 15.49
CA GLY A 529 16.61 23.65 14.53
C GLY A 529 16.63 22.34 13.75
N THR A 530 17.08 22.42 12.50
CA THR A 530 17.19 21.30 11.55
C THR A 530 18.58 21.27 10.93
N THR A 531 19.12 20.07 10.71
CA THR A 531 20.29 19.87 9.85
C THR A 531 19.88 19.24 8.52
N ILE A 532 20.17 19.94 7.41
CA ILE A 532 20.03 19.41 6.04
C ILE A 532 21.43 19.17 5.47
N THR A 533 21.72 17.93 5.07
CA THR A 533 23.01 17.57 4.46
C THR A 533 22.78 16.93 3.09
N GLN A 534 23.43 17.45 2.06
CA GLN A 534 23.46 16.86 0.72
C GLN A 534 24.85 16.33 0.39
N LEU A 535 24.96 15.05 0.05
CA LEU A 535 26.20 14.33 -0.20
C LEU A 535 26.13 13.57 -1.53
N ALA A 536 27.28 13.33 -2.16
CA ALA A 536 27.32 12.42 -3.30
C ALA A 536 26.91 11.01 -2.84
N ALA A 537 26.14 10.32 -3.69
CA ALA A 537 25.89 8.90 -3.48
C ALA A 537 27.21 8.12 -3.55
N VAL A 538 27.29 7.03 -2.79
CA VAL A 538 28.46 6.15 -2.82
C VAL A 538 28.40 5.30 -4.07
N ASP A 539 29.43 5.37 -4.90
CA ASP A 539 29.65 4.41 -5.97
C ASP A 539 30.06 3.05 -5.38
N MET A 540 29.18 2.06 -5.54
CA MET A 540 29.38 0.71 -5.00
C MET A 540 30.34 -0.14 -5.86
N ASP A 541 30.52 0.22 -7.13
CA ASP A 541 31.45 -0.46 -8.05
C ASP A 541 32.24 0.57 -8.87
N PRO A 542 33.28 1.20 -8.28
CA PRO A 542 34.05 2.26 -8.93
C PRO A 542 34.89 1.78 -10.12
N ASP A 543 34.89 0.48 -10.40
CA ASP A 543 35.55 -0.10 -11.57
C ASP A 543 34.60 -0.19 -12.79
N ASP A 544 33.31 0.13 -12.64
CA ASP A 544 32.35 0.23 -13.74
C ASP A 544 32.27 1.65 -14.34
N ASP A 545 31.48 1.82 -15.40
CA ASP A 545 31.28 3.13 -16.08
C ASP A 545 30.00 3.84 -15.57
N ASN A 546 29.43 3.41 -14.44
CA ASN A 546 28.14 3.83 -13.90
C ASN A 546 28.30 4.69 -12.63
N GLU A 547 28.83 5.91 -12.81
CA GLU A 547 28.85 6.90 -11.73
C GLU A 547 27.41 7.26 -11.28
N PRO A 548 27.12 7.26 -9.96
CA PRO A 548 25.86 7.74 -9.43
C PRO A 548 25.56 9.18 -9.86
N ALA A 549 24.28 9.49 -10.10
CA ALA A 549 23.88 10.86 -10.43
C ALA A 549 24.16 11.80 -9.25
N ASP A 550 24.64 13.01 -9.56
CA ASP A 550 24.78 14.06 -8.55
C ASP A 550 23.44 14.35 -7.87
N PRO A 551 23.43 14.53 -6.54
CA PRO A 551 22.20 14.83 -5.79
C PRO A 551 21.68 16.23 -6.13
N ALA A 552 20.38 16.45 -5.98
CA ALA A 552 19.80 17.77 -6.18
C ALA A 552 18.61 18.05 -5.26
N ILE A 553 18.52 19.31 -4.83
CA ILE A 553 17.32 19.92 -4.25
C ILE A 553 16.86 21.02 -5.21
N ALA A 554 15.63 20.92 -5.75
CA ALA A 554 15.09 21.88 -6.72
C ALA A 554 13.70 22.38 -6.29
N GLY A 555 13.59 23.69 -6.07
CA GLY A 555 12.45 24.35 -5.42
C GLY A 555 12.89 25.08 -4.15
N ASP A 556 12.02 25.90 -3.61
CA ASP A 556 12.31 26.71 -2.42
C ASP A 556 12.50 25.83 -1.18
N VAL A 557 13.39 26.28 -0.29
CA VAL A 557 13.68 25.69 1.01
C VAL A 557 13.39 26.73 2.09
N ILE A 558 12.39 26.45 2.92
CA ILE A 558 11.90 27.34 3.97
C ILE A 558 12.15 26.69 5.33
N LEU A 559 12.95 27.33 6.16
CA LEU A 559 13.34 26.85 7.48
C LEU A 559 12.67 27.67 8.59
N GLY A 560 12.90 27.22 9.82
CA GLY A 560 12.11 27.58 10.98
C GLY A 560 12.67 28.77 11.78
N SER A 561 12.48 28.72 13.09
CA SER A 561 13.03 29.72 14.02
C SER A 561 14.07 29.16 14.98
N GLY A 562 14.44 27.89 14.80
CA GLY A 562 15.51 27.24 15.54
C GLY A 562 16.86 27.40 14.84
N ASP A 563 17.93 26.89 15.45
CA ASP A 563 19.28 27.02 14.88
C ASP A 563 19.44 26.03 13.72
N ASP A 564 19.37 26.52 12.49
CA ASP A 564 19.35 25.68 11.30
C ASP A 564 20.72 25.55 10.63
N THR A 565 21.02 24.36 10.11
CA THR A 565 22.27 24.07 9.38
C THR A 565 21.98 23.45 8.03
N VAL A 566 22.47 24.07 6.95
CA VAL A 566 22.43 23.51 5.60
C VAL A 566 23.86 23.25 5.12
N SER A 567 24.15 22.01 4.71
CA SER A 567 25.46 21.60 4.20
C SER A 567 25.32 20.88 2.86
N ILE A 568 25.67 21.57 1.77
CA ILE A 568 25.67 20.99 0.43
C ILE A 568 27.12 20.66 0.06
N ARG A 569 27.41 19.37 -0.11
CA ARG A 569 28.77 18.87 -0.35
C ARG A 569 28.96 18.23 -1.72
N ALA A 570 27.88 18.02 -2.46
CA ALA A 570 27.87 17.58 -3.85
C ALA A 570 26.58 18.05 -4.52
N GLY A 571 26.58 18.09 -5.86
CA GLY A 571 25.41 18.44 -6.67
C GLY A 571 24.90 19.86 -6.43
N SER A 572 23.58 20.08 -6.55
CA SER A 572 23.00 21.42 -6.59
C SER A 572 21.86 21.65 -5.60
N LEU A 573 21.71 22.89 -5.14
CA LEU A 573 20.48 23.42 -4.56
C LEU A 573 20.02 24.60 -5.42
N THR A 574 18.83 24.50 -6.02
CA THR A 574 18.25 25.54 -6.88
C THR A 574 16.88 25.96 -6.35
N GLY A 575 16.72 27.23 -6.01
CA GLY A 575 15.52 27.78 -5.36
C GLY A 575 15.88 28.78 -4.26
N ALA A 576 14.89 29.53 -3.76
CA ALA A 576 15.13 30.40 -2.62
C ALA A 576 15.42 29.58 -1.36
N LEU A 577 16.41 30.02 -0.57
CA LEU A 577 16.73 29.44 0.74
C LEU A 577 16.45 30.48 1.83
N ALA A 578 15.49 30.18 2.70
CA ALA A 578 15.08 31.06 3.80
C ALA A 578 15.33 30.37 5.15
N PHE A 579 16.29 30.89 5.92
CA PHE A 579 16.66 30.34 7.23
C PHE A 579 15.73 30.75 8.38
N GLY A 580 14.83 31.71 8.15
CA GLY A 580 14.00 32.23 9.23
C GLY A 580 14.84 32.92 10.33
N SER A 581 14.70 32.51 11.59
CA SER A 581 15.44 33.07 12.73
C SER A 581 16.30 32.00 13.39
N GLY A 582 17.35 32.37 14.11
CA GLY A 582 18.23 31.41 14.78
C GLY A 582 19.70 31.72 14.52
N ASP A 583 20.59 30.99 15.17
CA ASP A 583 22.03 31.01 14.89
C ASP A 583 22.35 30.07 13.73
N ASP A 584 22.04 30.53 12.51
CA ASP A 584 22.04 29.70 11.31
C ASP A 584 23.41 29.51 10.66
N SER A 585 23.60 28.37 9.98
CA SER A 585 24.78 28.11 9.15
C SER A 585 24.47 27.52 7.77
N PHE A 586 25.17 28.03 6.75
CA PHE A 586 25.12 27.51 5.38
C PHE A 586 26.53 27.20 4.87
N THR A 587 26.75 25.96 4.44
CA THR A 587 28.04 25.50 3.94
C THR A 587 27.94 24.86 2.57
N LEU A 588 28.84 25.26 1.67
CA LEU A 588 29.01 24.76 0.32
C LEU A 588 30.43 24.19 0.17
N SER A 589 30.53 22.95 -0.32
CA SER A 589 31.82 22.27 -0.51
C SER A 589 31.75 21.22 -1.63
N GLY A 590 32.90 20.62 -1.99
CA GLY A 590 32.95 19.49 -2.93
C GLY A 590 32.51 19.80 -4.36
N GLY A 591 32.57 21.07 -4.78
CA GLY A 591 32.14 21.49 -6.12
C GLY A 591 30.64 21.69 -6.26
N SER A 592 29.90 21.67 -5.15
CA SER A 592 28.45 21.93 -5.12
C SER A 592 28.06 23.32 -5.62
N THR A 593 26.81 23.48 -6.04
CA THR A 593 26.26 24.76 -6.48
C THR A 593 25.03 25.19 -5.69
N PHE A 594 24.91 26.48 -5.42
CA PHE A 594 23.66 27.10 -4.96
C PHE A 594 23.21 28.19 -5.92
N GLU A 595 21.98 28.09 -6.42
CA GLU A 595 21.37 29.12 -7.26
C GLU A 595 20.01 29.54 -6.69
N GLY A 596 19.96 30.76 -6.13
CA GLY A 596 18.70 31.32 -5.67
C GLY A 596 18.87 32.48 -4.70
N LYS A 597 17.73 32.97 -4.19
CA LYS A 597 17.71 34.04 -3.19
C LYS A 597 17.98 33.46 -1.81
N LEU A 598 19.01 33.97 -1.13
CA LEU A 598 19.32 33.61 0.25
C LEU A 598 18.77 34.65 1.23
N THR A 599 18.01 34.22 2.24
CA THR A 599 17.46 35.11 3.28
C THR A 599 17.63 34.54 4.69
N ASN A 600 17.90 35.42 5.66
CA ASN A 600 17.91 35.13 7.09
C ASN A 600 17.30 36.36 7.80
N ALA A 601 16.26 36.15 8.61
CA ALA A 601 15.50 37.20 9.29
C ALA A 601 16.14 37.65 10.62
N ALA A 602 16.89 36.78 11.31
CA ALA A 602 17.60 37.12 12.55
C ALA A 602 18.89 37.92 12.31
N GLY A 603 19.52 37.73 11.14
CA GLY A 603 20.88 38.21 10.87
C GLY A 603 21.94 37.36 11.56
N GLY A 604 23.18 37.35 11.05
CA GLY A 604 24.26 36.55 11.64
C GLY A 604 24.53 35.18 11.00
N LEU A 605 23.90 34.87 9.85
CA LEU A 605 24.17 33.67 9.06
C LEU A 605 25.66 33.41 8.86
N VAL A 606 26.13 32.24 9.30
CA VAL A 606 27.49 31.76 9.03
C VAL A 606 27.52 31.12 7.65
N LEU A 607 28.10 31.80 6.67
CA LEU A 607 28.28 31.28 5.31
C LEU A 607 29.73 30.82 5.06
N ALA A 608 29.92 29.59 4.61
CA ALA A 608 31.22 29.08 4.18
C ALA A 608 31.14 28.41 2.80
N VAL A 609 31.99 28.84 1.87
CA VAL A 609 32.08 28.29 0.51
C VAL A 609 33.50 27.82 0.25
N SER A 610 33.67 26.57 -0.16
CA SER A 610 34.98 25.93 -0.33
C SER A 610 34.96 24.87 -1.43
N GLY A 611 36.10 24.22 -1.71
CA GLY A 611 36.12 23.04 -2.59
C GLY A 611 35.70 23.29 -4.05
N GLY A 612 35.77 24.53 -4.54
CA GLY A 612 35.34 24.88 -5.90
C GLY A 612 33.84 25.11 -6.04
N SER A 613 33.08 25.10 -4.94
CA SER A 613 31.65 25.39 -4.93
C SER A 613 31.34 26.84 -5.28
N THR A 614 30.15 27.08 -5.83
CA THR A 614 29.70 28.41 -6.32
C THR A 614 28.34 28.82 -5.80
#